data_AF-A0A9P0KYK2-F1
#
_entry.id   AF-A0A9P0KYK2-F1
#
_cell.length_a   1.000
_cell.length_b   1.000
_cell.length_c   1.000
_cell.angle_alpha   90.00
_cell.angle_beta   90.00
_cell.angle_gamma   90.00
#
_symmetry.space_group_name_H-M   'P 1'
#
loop_
_entity.id
_entity.type
_entity.pdbx_description
1 polymer ?
#
loop_
_entity_poly.entity_id
_entity_poly.type
_entity_poly.pdbx_seq_one_letter_code
_entity_poly.pdbx_strand_id
1 'polypeptide(L)' 'MFTFQNVGFSNTVGTTKYLSCADCEAGPIGYHDLNSRISYVALDRVSHTN' A
#
# COMPACT_ATOMS: atom_id res chain seq x y z
N MET A 1 10.14 -2.70 1.70
CA MET A 1 9.72 -1.38 1.14
C MET A 1 10.25 -1.11 -0.27
N PHE A 2 11.37 -1.69 -0.72
CA PHE A 2 11.92 -1.45 -2.08
C PHE A 2 11.36 -2.36 -3.20
N THR A 3 10.38 -3.21 -2.90
CA THR A 3 9.79 -4.13 -3.89
C THR A 3 8.71 -3.46 -4.74
N PHE A 4 8.07 -2.40 -4.25
CA PHE A 4 7.04 -1.68 -4.99
C PHE A 4 7.65 -0.51 -5.77
N GLN A 5 7.29 -0.39 -7.04
CA GLN A 5 7.81 0.67 -7.91
C GLN A 5 7.15 2.04 -7.66
N ASN A 6 5.81 2.10 -7.57
CA ASN A 6 5.06 3.37 -7.51
C ASN A 6 3.92 3.32 -6.47
N VAL A 7 4.26 3.13 -5.20
CA VAL A 7 3.28 3.05 -4.09
C VAL A 7 3.55 4.11 -3.03
N GLY A 8 2.52 4.89 -2.71
CA GLY A 8 2.51 5.85 -1.61
C GLY A 8 2.16 5.20 -0.27
N PHE A 9 2.62 5.80 0.83
CA PHE A 9 2.28 5.37 2.19
C PHE A 9 1.62 6.52 2.94
N SER A 10 0.51 6.25 3.61
CA SER A 10 -0.15 7.23 4.46
C SER A 10 0.67 7.56 5.72
N ASN A 11 0.21 8.58 6.44
CA ASN A 11 0.54 8.75 7.85
C ASN A 11 0.17 7.48 8.64
N THR A 12 0.91 7.25 9.72
CA THR A 12 0.69 6.08 10.58
C THR A 12 -0.63 6.23 11.32
N VAL A 13 -1.46 5.19 11.28
CA VAL A 13 -2.69 5.05 12.06
C VAL A 13 -2.53 3.80 12.92
N GLY A 14 -2.30 3.98 14.22
CA GLY A 14 -1.98 2.88 15.13
C GLY A 14 -0.68 2.16 14.71
N THR A 15 -0.77 0.86 14.42
CA THR A 15 0.36 0.05 13.93
C THR A 15 0.36 -0.15 12.42
N THR A 16 -0.39 0.66 11.68
CA THR A 16 -0.62 0.46 10.24
C THR A 16 -0.33 1.73 9.44
N LYS A 17 0.25 1.54 8.25
CA LYS A 17 0.27 2.55 7.18
C LYS A 17 -0.53 2.04 6.00
N TYR A 18 -1.39 2.86 5.41
CA TYR A 18 -2.15 2.48 4.23
C TYR A 18 -1.34 2.74 2.97
N LEU A 19 -1.50 1.87 1.98
CA LEU A 19 -0.88 2.00 0.67
C LEU A 19 -1.84 2.76 -0.26
N SER A 20 -1.31 3.70 -1.04
CA SER A 20 -2.03 4.43 -2.08
C SER A 20 -1.28 4.39 -3.41
N CYS A 21 -1.94 4.72 -4.51
CA CYS A 21 -1.26 4.98 -5.77
C CYS A 21 -0.38 6.23 -5.61
N ALA A 22 0.90 6.16 -6.01
CA ALA A 22 1.82 7.30 -5.88
C ALA A 22 1.51 8.45 -6.85
N ASP A 23 0.88 8.17 -7.99
CA ASP A 23 0.64 9.17 -9.04
C ASP A 23 -0.68 9.94 -8.84
N CYS A 24 -1.74 9.23 -8.43
CA CYS A 24 -3.09 9.82 -8.29
C CYS A 24 -3.61 9.87 -6.85
N GLU A 25 -2.81 9.43 -5.88
CA GLU A 25 -3.13 9.37 -4.45
C GLU A 25 -4.36 8.55 -4.06
N ALA A 26 -5.00 7.87 -5.02
CA ALA A 26 -6.15 7.01 -4.78
C ALA A 26 -5.78 5.84 -3.87
N GLY A 27 -6.61 5.61 -2.85
CA GLY A 27 -6.39 4.55 -1.88
C GLY A 27 -7.56 4.37 -0.92
N PRO A 28 -7.47 3.43 0.03
CA PRO A 28 -6.36 2.48 0.17
C PRO A 28 -6.40 1.38 -0.89
N ILE A 29 -5.22 1.02 -1.41
CA ILE A 29 -5.00 -0.15 -2.28
C ILE A 29 -4.41 -1.34 -1.50
N GLY A 30 -4.07 -1.12 -0.23
CA GLY A 30 -3.52 -2.13 0.67
C GLY A 30 -3.04 -1.49 1.97
N TYR A 31 -2.24 -2.23 2.73
CA TYR A 31 -1.67 -1.75 3.99
C TYR A 31 -0.30 -2.35 4.29
N HIS A 32 0.44 -1.68 5.17
CA HIS A 32 1.69 -2.12 5.74
C HIS A 32 1.53 -2.25 7.25
N ASP A 33 1.76 -3.44 7.77
CA ASP A 33 1.79 -3.70 9.20
C ASP A 33 3.18 -3.40 9.75
N LEU A 34 3.26 -2.45 10.68
CA LEU A 34 4.53 -2.01 11.27
C LEU A 34 5.12 -3.06 12.21
N ASN A 35 4.32 -3.98 12.74
CA ASN A 35 4.80 -5.03 13.64
C ASN A 35 5.54 -6.13 12.84
N SER A 36 4.88 -6.70 11.83
CA SER A 36 5.49 -7.73 10.97
C SER A 36 6.45 -7.15 9.94
N ARG A 37 6.35 -5.85 9.64
CA ARG A 37 7.05 -5.15 8.55
C ARG A 37 6.72 -5.73 7.17
N ILE A 38 5.54 -6.33 7.04
CA ILE A 38 5.02 -6.89 5.80
C ILE A 38 4.01 -5.92 5.18
N SER A 39 4.07 -5.79 3.86
CA SER A 39 3.12 -5.02 3.07
C SER A 39 2.20 -5.97 2.30
N TYR A 40 0.90 -5.66 2.31
CA TYR A 40 -0.15 -6.42 1.66
C TYR A 40 -0.90 -5.52 0.67
N VAL A 41 -1.11 -6.01 -0.54
CA VAL A 41 -1.92 -5.34 -1.58
C VAL A 41 -3.25 -6.08 -1.71
N ALA A 42 -4.36 -5.35 -1.69
CA ALA A 42 -5.68 -5.93 -1.87
C ALA A 42 -5.96 -6.14 -3.36
N LEU A 43 -6.09 -7.40 -3.78
CA LEU A 43 -6.28 -7.75 -5.20
C LEU A 43 -7.54 -7.08 -5.80
N ASP A 44 -8.60 -6.94 -5.02
CA ASP A 44 -9.86 -6.28 -5.43
C ASP A 44 -9.73 -4.75 -5.64
N ARG A 45 -8.60 -4.17 -5.25
CA ARG A 45 -8.35 -2.72 -5.29
C ARG A 45 -7.31 -2.32 -6.34
N VAL A 46 -6.81 -3.29 -7.12
CA VAL A 46 -5.83 -3.08 -8.19
C VAL A 46 -6.26 -3.83 -9.45
N SER A 47 -5.77 -3.37 -10.60
CA SER A 47 -5.94 -4.08 -11.87
C SER A 47 -4.67 -4.86 -12.19
N HIS A 48 -4.83 -6.07 -12.75
CA HIS A 48 -3.73 -6.91 -13.19
C HIS A 48 -3.70 -6.88 -14.72
N THR A 49 -2.51 -6.60 -15.28
CA THR A 49 -2.25 -6.74 -16.70
C THR A 49 -1.17 -7.79 -16.92
N ASN A 50 -1.26 -8.51 -18.04
CA ASN A 50 -0.18 -9.37 -18.53
C ASN A 50 0.92 -8.55 -19.17
#